data_AF-A0A6L6F139-F1
#
_entry.id   AF-A0A6L6F139-F1
#
_cell.length_a   1.000
_cell.length_b   1.000
_cell.length_c   1.000
_cell.angle_alpha   90.00
_cell.angle_beta   90.00
_cell.angle_gamma   90.00
#
_symmetry.space_group_name_H-M   'P 1'
#
loop_
_entity.id
_entity.type
_entity.pdbx_description
1 polymer ?
#
loop_
_entity_poly.entity_id
_entity_poly.type
_entity_poly.pdbx_seq_one_letter_code
_entity_poly.pdbx_strand_id
1 'polypeptide(L)'
;MAAPEGSPEIIMFLRHGEKPGESGAPHGVNKHGELDGHSLSVLGWTRAGALAGLFAHAPSAAHPHVVRPERILATRPTSEAKSKREVDTATPTAHRLGITLEDGHTHGNEIDLVEEVLGRPESTLIVWHHGTMAKIVRHFPVTNQDEIPHRWPDERFDLIWILVKEPSAVLAYRFISVPQLLLAHDLDER
;
A
#
# COMPACT_ATOMS: atom_id res chain seq x y z
N MET A 1 -7.17 -22.60 9.59
CA MET A 1 -5.85 -23.25 9.64
C MET A 1 -5.11 -22.71 10.86
N ALA A 2 -4.26 -23.51 11.52
CA ALA A 2 -3.39 -22.97 12.57
C ALA A 2 -2.54 -21.84 11.96
N ALA A 3 -2.24 -20.79 12.73
CA ALA A 3 -1.36 -19.74 12.22
C ALA A 3 0.01 -20.34 11.90
N PRO A 4 0.58 -20.12 10.70
CA PRO A 4 1.97 -20.45 10.48
C PRO A 4 2.78 -19.66 11.51
N GLU A 5 3.70 -20.36 12.19
CA GLU A 5 4.72 -19.70 13.01
C GLU A 5 5.46 -18.72 12.09
N GLY A 6 5.29 -17.42 12.36
CA GLY A 6 5.91 -16.36 11.57
C GLY A 6 5.05 -15.79 10.43
N SER A 7 3.76 -15.52 10.65
CA SER A 7 2.96 -14.59 9.83
C SER A 7 3.01 -13.16 10.41
N PRO A 8 2.86 -12.09 9.59
CA PRO A 8 3.04 -10.72 10.04
C PRO A 8 2.04 -10.30 11.12
N GLU A 9 2.48 -9.52 12.10
CA GLU A 9 1.56 -8.92 13.07
C GLU A 9 0.73 -7.78 12.44
N ILE A 10 1.33 -7.04 11.49
CA ILE A 10 0.71 -5.92 10.78
C ILE A 10 0.99 -6.03 9.28
N ILE A 11 -0.06 -5.89 8.48
CA ILE A 11 0.03 -5.76 7.02
C ILE A 11 -0.67 -4.46 6.63
N MET A 12 0.04 -3.57 5.95
CA MET A 12 -0.46 -2.27 5.52
C MET A 12 -0.54 -2.22 4.00
N PHE A 13 -1.59 -1.57 3.49
CA PHE A 13 -1.87 -1.48 2.08
C PHE A 13 -2.06 -0.03 1.67
N LEU A 14 -1.44 0.33 0.55
CA LEU A 14 -1.59 1.62 -0.12
C LEU A 14 -1.96 1.39 -1.58
N ARG A 15 -2.81 2.27 -2.12
CA ARG A 15 -2.78 2.49 -3.57
C ARG A 15 -1.58 3.37 -3.95
N HIS A 16 -1.30 3.43 -5.25
CA HIS A 16 -0.37 4.42 -5.79
C HIS A 16 -0.81 5.87 -5.47
N GLY A 17 0.16 6.79 -5.34
CA GLY A 17 -0.09 8.22 -5.19
C GLY A 17 -0.73 8.87 -6.43
N GLU A 18 -1.02 10.17 -6.36
CA GLU A 18 -1.78 10.89 -7.38
C GLU A 18 -1.23 10.70 -8.80
N LYS A 19 -2.11 10.28 -9.71
CA LYS A 19 -1.82 10.04 -11.14
C LYS A 19 -1.94 11.33 -11.96
N PRO A 20 -1.33 11.40 -13.15
CA PRO A 20 -1.61 12.48 -14.09
C PRO A 20 -3.08 12.60 -14.47
N GLY A 21 -3.46 13.80 -14.93
CA GLY A 21 -4.74 14.04 -15.61
C GLY A 21 -4.81 13.30 -16.96
N GLU A 22 -6.01 12.96 -17.40
CA GLU A 22 -6.21 12.17 -18.63
C GLU A 22 -5.77 12.88 -19.91
N SER A 23 -5.89 14.21 -19.97
CA SER A 23 -5.66 15.01 -21.18
C SER A 23 -5.00 16.35 -20.91
N GLY A 24 -4.15 16.43 -19.88
CA GLY A 24 -3.46 17.66 -19.53
C GLY A 24 -2.78 17.61 -18.17
N ALA A 25 -2.49 18.79 -17.62
CA ALA A 25 -1.97 18.90 -16.27
C ALA A 25 -2.98 18.33 -15.23
N PRO A 26 -2.50 17.78 -14.09
CA PRO A 26 -1.09 17.59 -13.77
C PRO A 26 -0.46 16.50 -14.64
N HIS A 27 0.77 16.72 -15.11
CA HIS A 27 1.50 15.73 -15.90
C HIS A 27 2.17 14.70 -15.00
N GLY A 28 2.38 13.49 -15.55
CA GLY A 28 3.17 12.46 -14.92
C GLY A 28 4.63 12.78 -15.14
N VAL A 29 5.45 12.58 -14.10
CA VAL A 29 6.89 12.82 -14.16
C VAL A 29 7.62 11.65 -13.54
N ASN A 30 8.77 11.29 -14.09
CA ASN A 30 9.64 10.28 -13.47
C ASN A 30 10.46 10.90 -12.32
N LYS A 31 11.29 10.09 -11.65
CA LYS A 31 12.17 10.52 -10.55
C LYS A 31 13.20 11.60 -10.90
N HIS A 32 13.42 11.86 -12.20
CA HIS A 32 14.31 12.90 -12.71
C HIS A 32 13.57 14.20 -13.07
N GLY A 33 12.24 14.22 -12.92
CA GLY A 33 11.40 15.36 -13.29
C GLY A 33 11.05 15.41 -14.78
N GLU A 34 11.35 14.36 -15.55
CA GLU A 34 11.03 14.28 -16.98
C GLU A 34 9.61 13.75 -17.16
N LEU A 35 8.93 14.18 -18.24
CA LEU A 35 7.56 13.74 -18.53
C LEU A 35 7.49 12.22 -18.74
N ASP A 36 6.60 11.59 -17.97
CA ASP A 36 6.28 10.17 -18.10
C ASP A 36 4.82 9.93 -17.65
N GLY A 37 3.93 9.68 -18.62
CA GLY A 37 2.50 9.46 -18.36
C GLY A 37 2.19 8.21 -17.53
N HIS A 38 3.14 7.29 -17.39
CA HIS A 38 2.98 6.08 -16.58
C HIS A 38 3.48 6.23 -15.14
N SER A 39 4.18 7.33 -14.84
CA SER A 39 4.67 7.65 -13.50
C SER A 39 3.63 8.47 -12.71
N LEU A 40 3.97 8.80 -11.47
CA LEU A 40 3.17 9.68 -10.62
C LEU A 40 3.14 11.13 -11.14
N SER A 41 2.10 11.87 -10.76
CA SER A 41 2.12 13.33 -10.85
C SER A 41 3.07 13.94 -9.81
N VAL A 42 3.36 15.24 -9.91
CA VAL A 42 4.11 15.98 -8.88
C VAL A 42 3.49 15.84 -7.49
N LEU A 43 2.15 15.90 -7.40
CA LEU A 43 1.43 15.71 -6.14
C LEU A 43 1.62 14.27 -5.61
N GLY A 44 1.60 13.28 -6.51
CA GLY A 44 1.84 11.88 -6.17
C GLY A 44 3.24 11.63 -5.62
N TRP A 45 4.26 12.24 -6.22
CA TRP A 45 5.63 12.20 -5.68
C TRP A 45 5.75 12.91 -4.33
N THR A 46 5.01 14.00 -4.13
CA THR A 46 4.94 14.70 -2.85
C THR A 46 4.37 13.78 -1.76
N ARG A 47 3.27 13.07 -2.07
CA ARG A 47 2.71 12.04 -1.17
C ARG A 47 3.70 10.92 -0.91
N ALA A 48 4.35 10.39 -1.95
CA ALA A 48 5.33 9.31 -1.82
C ALA A 48 6.49 9.69 -0.87
N GLY A 49 7.00 10.93 -0.98
CA GLY A 49 7.99 11.47 -0.05
C GLY A 49 7.45 11.63 1.39
N ALA A 50 6.21 12.12 1.55
CA ALA A 50 5.59 12.27 2.86
C ALA A 50 5.34 10.91 3.54
N LEU A 51 4.92 9.89 2.78
CA LEU A 51 4.78 8.51 3.25
C LEU A 51 6.10 7.95 3.79
N ALA A 52 7.21 8.22 3.10
CA ALA A 52 8.53 7.82 3.60
C ALA A 52 8.85 8.45 4.96
N GLY A 53 8.43 9.70 5.18
CA GLY A 53 8.50 10.38 6.47
C GLY A 53 7.61 9.73 7.54
N LEU A 54 6.36 9.43 7.21
CA LEU A 54 5.39 8.77 8.08
C LEU A 54 5.93 7.42 8.58
N PHE A 55 6.28 6.52 7.65
CA PHE A 55 6.72 5.18 8.00
C PHE A 55 8.08 5.14 8.71
N ALA A 56 8.96 6.10 8.44
CA ALA A 56 10.25 6.18 9.15
C ALA A 56 10.09 6.48 10.65
N HIS A 57 8.99 7.12 11.05
CA HIS A 57 8.70 7.52 12.43
C HIS A 57 7.44 6.85 13.00
N ALA A 58 6.93 5.81 12.34
CA ALA A 58 5.80 5.03 12.79
C ALA A 58 6.22 4.02 13.89
N PRO A 59 5.34 3.70 14.86
CA PRO A 59 4.00 4.27 15.06
C PRO A 59 4.04 5.67 15.66
N SER A 60 2.96 6.42 15.44
CA SER A 60 2.74 7.73 16.06
C SER A 60 1.44 7.73 16.87
N ALA A 61 1.24 8.72 17.74
CA ALA A 61 -0.02 8.87 18.47
C ALA A 61 -1.23 9.09 17.54
N ALA A 62 -1.03 9.76 16.40
CA ALA A 62 -2.07 9.97 15.40
C ALA A 62 -2.38 8.71 14.58
N HIS A 63 -1.40 7.79 14.46
CA HIS A 63 -1.49 6.58 13.65
C HIS A 63 -0.98 5.36 14.43
N PRO A 64 -1.69 4.91 15.48
CA PRO A 64 -1.18 3.87 16.39
C PRO A 64 -1.06 2.48 15.75
N HIS A 65 -1.80 2.22 14.67
CA HIS A 65 -1.76 0.95 13.93
C HIS A 65 -0.85 0.98 12.69
N VAL A 66 -0.34 2.15 12.32
CA VAL A 66 0.66 2.26 11.26
C VAL A 66 2.00 1.98 11.92
N VAL A 67 2.74 1.00 11.41
CA VAL A 67 4.06 0.63 11.93
C VAL A 67 5.14 0.93 10.92
N ARG A 68 6.40 0.94 11.35
CA ARG A 68 7.52 0.93 10.42
C ARG A 68 7.52 -0.42 9.67
N PRO A 69 7.36 -0.45 8.33
CA PRO A 69 7.43 -1.70 7.61
C PRO A 69 8.87 -2.23 7.61
N GLU A 70 8.97 -3.56 7.65
CA GLU A 70 10.22 -4.33 7.55
C GLU A 70 10.37 -4.94 6.15
N ARG A 71 9.25 -5.03 5.42
CA ARG A 71 9.17 -5.51 4.04
C ARG A 71 8.26 -4.61 3.21
N ILE A 72 8.61 -4.37 1.95
CA ILE A 72 7.82 -3.56 1.03
C ILE A 72 7.65 -4.28 -0.30
N LEU A 73 6.40 -4.43 -0.74
CA LEU A 73 6.04 -4.98 -2.03
C LEU A 73 5.31 -3.94 -2.87
N ALA A 74 5.58 -3.91 -4.17
CA ALA A 74 4.82 -3.13 -5.13
C ALA A 74 4.46 -3.95 -6.36
N THR A 75 3.30 -3.68 -6.97
CA THR A 75 2.95 -4.30 -8.26
C THR A 75 3.97 -3.92 -9.33
N ARG A 76 4.51 -4.92 -10.02
CA ARG A 76 5.46 -4.70 -11.12
C ARG A 76 4.76 -4.25 -12.40
N PRO A 77 5.26 -3.21 -13.08
CA PRO A 77 4.81 -2.87 -14.43
C PRO A 77 5.13 -3.99 -15.43
N THR A 78 4.25 -4.20 -16.40
CA THR A 78 4.46 -5.08 -17.55
C THR A 78 4.25 -4.32 -18.86
N SER A 79 4.47 -4.98 -20.00
CA SER A 79 4.17 -4.43 -21.33
C SER A 79 2.67 -4.13 -21.51
N GLU A 80 1.81 -4.92 -20.88
CA GLU A 80 0.35 -4.81 -20.92
C GLU A 80 -0.18 -3.84 -19.85
N ALA A 81 0.42 -3.85 -18.66
CA ALA A 81 0.08 -2.99 -17.54
C ALA A 81 1.25 -2.05 -17.19
N LYS A 82 1.34 -0.94 -17.92
CA LYS A 82 2.53 -0.06 -17.93
C LYS A 82 2.67 0.88 -16.72
N SER A 83 1.70 0.91 -15.81
CA SER A 83 1.74 1.81 -14.64
C SER A 83 2.98 1.54 -13.80
N LYS A 84 3.81 2.57 -13.57
CA LYS A 84 4.96 2.53 -12.66
C LYS A 84 4.62 3.05 -11.26
N ARG A 85 3.38 3.51 -11.09
CA ARG A 85 2.96 4.39 -9.98
C ARG A 85 3.07 3.70 -8.63
N GLU A 86 2.80 2.41 -8.57
CA GLU A 86 2.93 1.58 -7.38
C GLU A 86 4.40 1.55 -6.90
N VAL A 87 5.32 1.25 -7.82
CA VAL A 87 6.78 1.28 -7.58
C VAL A 87 7.25 2.69 -7.21
N ASP A 88 6.82 3.71 -7.96
CA ASP A 88 7.17 5.11 -7.68
C ASP A 88 6.70 5.57 -6.29
N THR A 89 5.53 5.09 -5.84
CA THR A 89 4.99 5.42 -4.51
C THR A 89 5.78 4.71 -3.40
N ALA A 90 6.18 3.46 -3.63
CA ALA A 90 6.90 2.65 -2.65
C ALA A 90 8.39 3.04 -2.51
N THR A 91 9.01 3.48 -3.62
CA THR A 91 10.47 3.68 -3.73
C THR A 91 11.03 4.65 -2.69
N PRO A 92 10.44 5.84 -2.43
CA PRO A 92 10.96 6.76 -1.41
C PRO A 92 10.98 6.13 -0.01
N THR A 93 9.94 5.38 0.35
CA THR A 93 9.88 4.66 1.63
C THR A 93 10.96 3.58 1.69
N ALA A 94 11.09 2.73 0.67
CA ALA A 94 12.12 1.70 0.60
C ALA A 94 13.53 2.28 0.81
N HIS A 95 13.86 3.35 0.08
CA HIS A 95 15.14 4.04 0.21
C HIS A 95 15.34 4.66 1.61
N ARG A 96 14.32 5.34 2.15
CA ARG A 96 14.39 5.99 3.47
C ARG A 96 14.62 4.98 4.59
N LEU A 97 14.05 3.78 4.47
CA LEU A 97 14.14 2.74 5.49
C LEU A 97 15.34 1.80 5.28
N GLY A 98 15.99 1.85 4.12
CA GLY A 98 17.08 0.93 3.75
C GLY A 98 16.58 -0.48 3.43
N ILE A 99 15.35 -0.61 2.94
CA ILE A 99 14.69 -1.89 2.63
C ILE A 99 14.67 -2.07 1.11
N THR A 100 14.96 -3.28 0.64
CA THR A 100 14.81 -3.63 -0.77
C THR A 100 13.34 -3.65 -1.14
N LEU A 101 12.96 -2.91 -2.18
CA LEU A 101 11.62 -3.00 -2.76
C LEU A 101 11.48 -4.33 -3.52
N GLU A 102 10.48 -5.12 -3.17
CA GLU A 102 10.17 -6.36 -3.85
C GLU A 102 9.04 -6.14 -4.88
N ASP A 103 9.30 -6.42 -6.15
CA ASP A 103 8.33 -6.28 -7.24
C ASP A 103 8.18 -7.60 -8.04
N GLY A 104 8.21 -8.74 -7.35
CA GLY A 104 8.06 -10.05 -7.99
C GLY A 104 6.68 -10.29 -8.62
N HIS A 105 5.64 -9.60 -8.13
CA HIS A 105 4.24 -9.84 -8.47
C HIS A 105 3.66 -8.83 -9.45
N THR A 106 2.79 -9.31 -10.33
CA THR A 106 2.09 -8.50 -11.35
C THR A 106 0.58 -8.52 -11.13
N HIS A 107 -0.15 -7.75 -11.95
CA HIS A 107 -1.62 -7.80 -11.98
C HIS A 107 -2.10 -9.24 -12.20
N GLY A 108 -3.04 -9.70 -11.37
CA GLY A 108 -3.54 -11.09 -11.40
C GLY A 108 -2.86 -12.06 -10.42
N ASN A 109 -1.70 -11.71 -9.85
CA ASN A 109 -1.03 -12.52 -8.81
C ASN A 109 -1.59 -12.28 -7.39
N GLU A 110 -2.85 -11.86 -7.26
CA GLU A 110 -3.38 -11.44 -5.96
C GLU A 110 -3.34 -12.55 -4.90
N ILE A 111 -3.56 -13.81 -5.29
CA ILE A 111 -3.55 -14.97 -4.38
C ILE A 111 -2.11 -15.32 -3.98
N ASP A 112 -1.21 -15.42 -4.97
CA ASP A 112 0.21 -15.73 -4.75
C ASP A 112 0.85 -14.70 -3.81
N LEU A 113 0.49 -13.42 -3.95
CA LEU A 113 0.92 -12.35 -3.06
C LEU A 113 0.48 -12.59 -1.61
N VAL A 114 -0.77 -13.01 -1.38
CA VAL A 114 -1.29 -13.28 -0.03
C VAL A 114 -0.53 -14.44 0.62
N GLU A 115 -0.31 -15.53 -0.11
CA GLU A 115 0.44 -16.69 0.38
C GLU A 115 1.88 -16.31 0.75
N GLU A 116 2.55 -15.53 -0.10
CA GLU A 116 3.91 -15.06 0.14
C GLU A 116 4.01 -14.16 1.38
N VAL A 117 3.05 -13.25 1.56
CA VAL A 117 3.02 -12.36 2.72
C VAL A 117 2.74 -13.13 4.01
N LEU A 118 1.84 -14.11 3.98
CA LEU A 118 1.53 -14.93 5.15
C LEU A 118 2.65 -15.90 5.55
N GLY A 119 3.57 -16.19 4.63
CA GLY A 119 4.69 -17.10 4.85
C GLY A 119 5.88 -16.49 5.60
N ARG A 120 5.85 -15.19 5.94
CA ARG A 120 6.98 -14.52 6.60
C ARG A 120 6.52 -13.54 7.69
N PRO A 121 7.31 -13.32 8.76
CA PRO A 121 6.85 -12.57 9.95
C PRO A 121 6.94 -11.05 9.81
N GLU A 122 7.62 -10.54 8.79
CA GLU A 122 7.92 -9.11 8.68
C GLU A 122 6.65 -8.27 8.51
N SER A 123 6.55 -7.18 9.27
CA SER A 123 5.49 -6.19 9.05
C SER A 123 5.60 -5.65 7.63
N THR A 124 4.55 -5.83 6.83
CA THR A 124 4.63 -5.69 5.38
C THR A 124 3.82 -4.51 4.87
N LEU A 125 4.43 -3.65 4.06
CA LEU A 125 3.75 -2.63 3.27
C LEU A 125 3.54 -3.12 1.83
N ILE A 126 2.30 -3.09 1.36
CA ILE A 126 1.91 -3.52 0.01
C ILE A 126 1.36 -2.30 -0.73
N VAL A 127 2.02 -1.93 -1.84
CA VAL A 127 1.53 -0.88 -2.74
C VAL A 127 0.96 -1.53 -3.99
N TRP A 128 -0.35 -1.44 -4.16
CA TRP A 128 -1.05 -2.20 -5.20
C TRP A 128 -2.02 -1.36 -6.02
N HIS A 129 -2.42 -1.89 -7.18
CA HIS A 129 -3.45 -1.30 -8.01
C HIS A 129 -4.79 -1.23 -7.26
N HIS A 130 -5.34 -0.01 -7.11
CA HIS A 130 -6.57 0.28 -6.37
C HIS A 130 -7.77 -0.57 -6.81
N GLY A 131 -7.88 -0.89 -8.11
CA GLY A 131 -8.98 -1.68 -8.67
C GLY A 131 -9.05 -3.14 -8.19
N THR A 132 -7.96 -3.73 -7.71
CA THR A 132 -7.95 -5.11 -7.16
C THR A 132 -7.53 -5.18 -5.69
N MET A 133 -7.29 -4.05 -5.03
CA MET A 133 -6.90 -4.01 -3.62
C MET A 133 -7.90 -4.73 -2.71
N ALA A 134 -9.19 -4.49 -2.91
CA ALA A 134 -10.23 -5.12 -2.09
C ALA A 134 -10.36 -6.63 -2.37
N LYS A 135 -9.89 -7.12 -3.52
CA LYS A 135 -9.75 -8.55 -3.78
C LYS A 135 -8.62 -9.11 -2.92
N ILE A 136 -7.44 -8.49 -2.93
CA ILE A 136 -6.28 -8.92 -2.11
C ILE A 136 -6.66 -9.01 -0.64
N VAL A 137 -7.18 -7.93 -0.05
CA VAL A 137 -7.49 -7.89 1.39
C VAL A 137 -8.47 -8.99 1.79
N ARG A 138 -9.46 -9.30 0.96
CA ARG A 138 -10.43 -10.38 1.23
C ARG A 138 -9.85 -11.79 1.13
N HIS A 139 -8.69 -11.98 0.49
CA HIS A 139 -8.02 -13.28 0.47
C HIS A 139 -7.25 -13.57 1.77
N PHE A 140 -6.98 -12.56 2.60
CA PHE A 140 -6.48 -12.78 3.95
C PHE A 140 -7.61 -13.31 4.86
N PRO A 141 -7.28 -14.04 5.95
CA PRO A 141 -8.26 -14.49 6.93
C PRO A 141 -8.73 -13.31 7.80
N VAL A 142 -9.57 -12.44 7.26
CA VAL A 142 -10.11 -11.27 7.97
C VAL A 142 -11.41 -11.63 8.68
N THR A 143 -11.59 -11.19 9.92
CA THR A 143 -12.77 -11.51 10.75
C THR A 143 -13.93 -10.55 10.56
N ASN A 144 -13.66 -9.28 10.24
CA ASN A 144 -14.67 -8.25 9.94
C ASN A 144 -14.78 -7.95 8.44
N GLN A 145 -15.03 -8.99 7.63
CA GLN A 145 -15.12 -8.89 6.15
C GLN A 145 -16.12 -7.83 5.67
N ASP A 146 -17.22 -7.64 6.40
CA ASP A 146 -18.27 -6.66 6.06
C ASP A 146 -17.80 -5.20 6.18
N GLU A 147 -16.72 -4.93 6.92
CA GLU A 147 -16.11 -3.60 7.04
C GLU A 147 -15.18 -3.28 5.85
N ILE A 148 -14.80 -4.27 5.04
CA ILE A 148 -13.92 -4.05 3.88
C ILE A 148 -14.74 -3.42 2.74
N PRO A 149 -14.39 -2.22 2.24
CA PRO A 149 -15.09 -1.60 1.11
C PRO A 149 -15.11 -2.51 -0.13
N HIS A 150 -16.16 -2.42 -0.96
CA HIS A 150 -16.25 -3.26 -2.17
C HIS A 150 -15.05 -3.05 -3.11
N ARG A 151 -14.61 -1.78 -3.24
CA ARG A 151 -13.40 -1.36 -3.93
C ARG A 151 -12.71 -0.25 -3.13
N TRP A 152 -11.45 0.03 -3.44
CA TRP A 152 -10.80 1.22 -2.93
C TRP A 152 -11.51 2.48 -3.48
N PRO A 153 -11.88 3.48 -2.66
CA PRO A 153 -12.57 4.68 -3.15
C PRO A 153 -11.71 5.49 -4.13
N ASP A 154 -12.21 5.74 -5.34
CA ASP A 154 -11.42 6.24 -6.47
C ASP A 154 -10.75 7.60 -6.20
N GLU A 155 -11.38 8.48 -5.42
CA GLU A 155 -10.85 9.81 -5.08
C GLU A 155 -9.91 9.83 -3.86
N ARG A 156 -9.81 8.72 -3.11
CA ARG A 156 -9.05 8.67 -1.86
C ARG A 156 -7.64 8.12 -2.08
N PHE A 157 -6.65 8.97 -2.33
CA PHE A 157 -5.22 8.60 -2.41
C PHE A 157 -4.53 8.51 -1.03
N ASP A 158 -5.26 8.94 -0.01
CA ASP A 158 -4.83 9.27 1.34
C ASP A 158 -5.25 8.21 2.37
N LEU A 159 -5.62 6.99 1.96
CA LEU A 159 -5.95 5.92 2.89
C LEU A 159 -4.78 4.97 3.11
N ILE A 160 -4.74 4.38 4.30
CA ILE A 160 -3.98 3.18 4.61
C ILE A 160 -5.00 2.13 5.08
N TRP A 161 -5.08 1.04 4.35
CA TRP A 161 -5.80 -0.14 4.83
C TRP A 161 -4.82 -1.00 5.62
N ILE A 162 -5.26 -1.54 6.75
CA ILE A 162 -4.40 -2.23 7.71
C ILE A 162 -5.10 -3.52 8.12
N LEU A 163 -4.35 -4.61 8.13
CA LEU A 163 -4.72 -5.85 8.78
C LEU A 163 -3.88 -5.99 10.05
N VAL A 164 -4.56 -6.05 11.20
CA VAL A 164 -3.96 -6.26 12.51
C VAL A 164 -4.23 -7.69 12.94
N LYS A 165 -3.17 -8.46 13.19
CA LYS A 165 -3.32 -9.86 13.61
C LYS A 165 -4.01 -9.93 14.98
N GLU A 166 -4.98 -10.81 15.10
CA GLU A 166 -5.72 -11.00 16.35
C GLU A 166 -4.99 -12.01 17.25
N PRO A 167 -4.99 -11.81 18.59
CA PRO A 167 -4.39 -12.73 19.54
C PRO A 167 -5.25 -13.99 19.70
N SER A 168 -5.25 -14.85 18.68
CA SER A 168 -6.07 -16.04 18.55
C SER A 168 -5.23 -17.28 18.22
N ALA A 169 -5.73 -18.46 18.58
CA ALA A 169 -5.12 -19.75 18.22
C ALA A 169 -5.23 -20.05 16.71
N VAL A 170 -6.16 -19.41 16.02
CA VAL A 170 -6.36 -19.50 14.57
C VAL A 170 -5.91 -18.18 13.96
N LEU A 171 -5.18 -18.24 12.83
CA LEU A 171 -4.79 -17.03 12.12
C LEU A 171 -6.01 -16.23 11.71
N ALA A 172 -6.07 -15.00 12.21
CA ALA A 172 -7.14 -14.06 11.97
C ALA A 172 -6.56 -12.65 12.00
N TYR A 173 -7.09 -11.80 11.14
CA TYR A 173 -6.79 -10.38 11.12
C TYR A 173 -8.06 -9.55 11.26
N ARG A 174 -7.94 -8.41 11.92
CA ARG A 174 -8.94 -7.35 11.89
C ARG A 174 -8.54 -6.30 10.85
N PHE A 175 -9.47 -5.99 9.95
CA PHE A 175 -9.33 -4.88 9.01
C PHE A 175 -9.63 -3.53 9.65
N ILE A 176 -8.80 -2.54 9.33
CA ILE A 176 -8.96 -1.14 9.71
C ILE A 176 -8.59 -0.27 8.50
N SER A 177 -9.33 0.83 8.30
CA SER A 177 -8.98 1.89 7.35
C SER A 177 -8.68 3.16 8.12
N VAL A 178 -7.55 3.80 7.85
CA VAL A 178 -7.16 5.09 8.46
C VAL A 178 -6.71 6.08 7.40
N PRO A 179 -7.01 7.38 7.55
CA PRO A 179 -6.46 8.41 6.68
C PRO A 179 -4.99 8.69 7.03
N GLN A 180 -4.19 8.97 6.00
CA GLN A 180 -2.78 9.34 6.08
C GLN A 180 -2.61 10.74 6.70
N LEU A 181 -3.47 11.69 6.30
CA LEU A 181 -3.44 13.11 6.70
C LEU A 181 -2.05 13.76 6.48
N LEU A 182 -1.43 13.47 5.34
CA LEU A 182 -0.09 13.93 4.99
C LEU A 182 -0.11 15.21 4.16
N LEU A 183 -1.11 15.37 3.30
CA LEU A 183 -1.24 16.50 2.39
C LEU A 183 -2.47 17.34 2.74
N ALA A 184 -2.47 18.62 2.33
CA ALA A 184 -3.48 19.59 2.72
C ALA A 184 -4.91 19.26 2.25
N HIS A 185 -5.06 18.39 1.25
CA HIS A 185 -6.34 17.94 0.70
C HIS A 185 -6.79 16.56 1.22
N ASP A 186 -6.05 15.97 2.16
CA ASP A 186 -6.45 14.70 2.77
C ASP A 186 -7.69 14.86 3.65
N LEU A 187 -8.51 13.81 3.70
CA LEU A 187 -9.80 13.83 4.39
C LEU A 187 -9.73 13.00 5.68
N ASP A 188 -10.34 13.50 6.75
CA ASP A 188 -10.36 12.83 8.06
C ASP A 188 -11.40 11.70 8.14
N GLU A 189 -12.43 11.75 7.29
CA GLU A 189 -13.49 10.74 7.26
C GLU A 189 -13.01 9.44 6.57
N ARG A 190 -13.49 8.29 7.06
CA ARG A 190 -13.13 6.95 6.55
C ARG A 190 -13.98 6.55 5.35
#